data_AF-A0A2G5NMD8-F1
#
_entry.id   AF-A0A2G5NMD8-F1
#
_cell.length_a   1.000
_cell.length_b   1.000
_cell.length_c   1.000
_cell.angle_alpha   90.00
_cell.angle_beta   90.00
_cell.angle_gamma   90.00
#
_symmetry.space_group_name_H-M   'P 1'
#
loop_
_entity.id
_entity.type
_entity.pdbx_description
1 polymer ?
#
loop_
_entity_poly.entity_id
_entity_poly.type
_entity_poly.pdbx_seq_one_letter_code
_entity_poly.pdbx_strand_id
1 'polypeptide(L)'
;MSDYLIHKAFLITKETIKNEHLQENYRLDGGYQLYTSKDLRVSSYETKNGSVYLLGYAFDISIPNITPFEILNRVLYEKLSASSHSINHLNGSFVIVKSTADGIEIFSDAAGFRSPYYTSDLSIVSSHDKLIGDIFGNKKITSRTNILDHSRYEDVFKLVPSVKLTIGQAKVRIYPNPALKHHRYQEILSEMKKHIKHLNLSLNKVNNKLLVGITGGIDSKCTLALTKPLTKPVHTFTYMKDIYSIQEKRARQIYKNDKVIVNRLTKNINLDHEMIEFNLNDVDKEFSRNMFEITGTTFNHPIAEIFEEKYKKEEEDVLQFRSVIFSNAKYDYPKAYLEKEMSIKDIYEYFHNKMLKEESYDNAVKAADDYFDRTLTNIDTDDYIELLDIIHIDSRMGNWHSQLIKETDRVMDFFNYLNDRQTLNLLLHLPVEVRRNHLFHKDLIDTYWPILNFFEENGTDTLYSLERNDIMQNIASDAGILNEVNIDFDLDEDMYALIPKVDLNDTASLIYKAEVKRKFPSTLLSFYNNEKGRNYIKVHIKHNEQTDIIDIVDLSKGYPIYPEQKYEIEIKYQKPTATASWIKAGTVYIK
;
A
#
# COMPACT_ATOMS: atom_id res chain seq x y z
N MET A 1 26.88 -24.76 -15.58
CA MET A 1 25.53 -25.31 -15.75
C MET A 1 25.08 -25.83 -14.40
N SER A 2 24.72 -24.92 -13.48
CA SER A 2 23.79 -25.24 -12.39
C SER A 2 22.48 -24.57 -12.80
N ASP A 3 21.85 -25.15 -13.83
CA ASP A 3 20.78 -24.48 -14.56
C ASP A 3 19.48 -24.63 -13.77
N TYR A 4 19.20 -23.62 -12.94
CA TYR A 4 17.91 -23.50 -12.26
C TYR A 4 16.85 -23.14 -13.30
N LEU A 5 15.76 -23.92 -13.31
CA LEU A 5 14.62 -23.68 -14.17
C LEU A 5 13.95 -22.34 -13.83
N ILE A 6 13.56 -21.58 -14.85
CA ILE A 6 12.67 -20.43 -14.69
C ILE A 6 11.25 -20.98 -14.49
N HIS A 7 10.66 -20.66 -13.34
CA HIS A 7 9.34 -21.14 -12.93
C HIS A 7 8.22 -20.27 -13.48
N LYS A 8 7.04 -20.87 -13.68
CA LYS A 8 5.84 -20.19 -14.22
C LYS A 8 6.16 -19.36 -15.48
N ALA A 9 7.00 -19.92 -16.34
CA ALA A 9 7.54 -19.27 -17.52
C ALA A 9 6.57 -19.36 -18.71
N PHE A 10 6.50 -18.31 -19.52
CA PHE A 10 5.94 -18.39 -20.86
C PHE A 10 6.69 -17.51 -21.85
N LEU A 11 6.60 -17.84 -23.13
CA LEU A 11 7.15 -17.09 -24.25
C LEU A 11 6.23 -17.22 -25.47
N ILE A 12 5.96 -16.10 -26.15
CA ILE A 12 5.19 -16.05 -27.39
C ILE A 12 6.09 -15.51 -28.49
N THR A 13 6.27 -16.29 -29.55
CA THR A 13 7.12 -15.92 -30.70
C THR A 13 6.73 -16.72 -31.95
N LYS A 14 7.16 -16.27 -33.13
CA LYS A 14 7.10 -17.06 -34.38
C LYS A 14 8.25 -18.05 -34.51
N GLU A 15 9.33 -17.82 -33.77
CA GLU A 15 10.50 -18.68 -33.83
C GLU A 15 10.23 -20.03 -33.19
N THR A 16 10.86 -21.08 -33.73
CA THR A 16 10.78 -22.42 -33.14
C THR A 16 11.77 -22.52 -32.00
N ILE A 17 11.29 -22.56 -30.78
CA ILE A 17 12.11 -22.58 -29.58
C ILE A 17 12.32 -24.01 -29.08
N LYS A 18 13.57 -24.33 -28.72
CA LYS A 18 13.94 -25.48 -27.90
C LYS A 18 14.69 -24.95 -26.69
N ASN A 19 14.01 -24.87 -25.56
CA ASN A 19 14.56 -24.32 -24.33
C ASN A 19 14.11 -25.17 -23.14
N GLU A 20 15.02 -25.48 -22.22
CA GLU A 20 14.73 -26.36 -21.09
C GLU A 20 13.72 -25.79 -20.10
N HIS A 21 13.55 -24.47 -20.05
CA HIS A 21 12.56 -23.78 -19.22
C HIS A 21 11.16 -23.83 -19.82
N LEU A 22 11.04 -24.12 -21.12
CA LEU A 22 9.82 -23.97 -21.91
C LEU A 22 9.50 -25.31 -22.58
N GLN A 23 8.85 -26.22 -21.84
CA GLN A 23 8.69 -27.60 -22.25
C GLN A 23 7.35 -27.90 -22.95
N GLU A 24 6.37 -27.00 -22.82
CA GLU A 24 5.05 -27.13 -23.44
C GLU A 24 4.86 -26.09 -24.55
N ASN A 25 4.00 -26.39 -25.52
CA ASN A 25 3.79 -25.56 -26.72
C ASN A 25 2.34 -25.64 -27.21
N TYR A 26 1.76 -24.48 -27.51
CA TYR A 26 0.43 -24.28 -28.06
C TYR A 26 0.50 -23.42 -29.32
N ARG A 27 -0.24 -23.80 -30.35
CA ARG A 27 -0.28 -23.04 -31.61
C ARG A 27 -1.22 -21.86 -31.48
N LEU A 28 -0.77 -20.70 -31.94
CA LEU A 28 -1.57 -19.48 -32.08
C LEU A 28 -1.71 -19.11 -33.56
N ASP A 29 -2.62 -18.19 -33.87
CA ASP A 29 -2.81 -17.67 -35.22
C ASP A 29 -1.57 -16.88 -35.71
N GLY A 30 -1.49 -16.66 -37.03
CA GLY A 30 -0.41 -15.86 -37.62
C GLY A 30 0.98 -16.49 -37.53
N GLY A 31 1.07 -17.80 -37.26
CA GLY A 31 2.32 -18.55 -37.16
C GLY A 31 3.06 -18.41 -35.82
N TYR A 32 2.40 -17.82 -34.82
CA TYR A 32 2.93 -17.73 -33.46
C TYR A 32 2.76 -19.03 -32.69
N GLN A 33 3.63 -19.22 -31.71
CA GLN A 33 3.58 -20.31 -30.73
C GLN A 33 3.64 -19.72 -29.34
N LEU A 34 2.84 -20.27 -28.43
CA LEU A 34 2.92 -20.03 -26.98
C LEU A 34 3.68 -21.20 -26.38
N TYR A 35 4.83 -20.93 -25.80
CA TYR A 35 5.61 -21.87 -25.03
C TYR A 35 5.42 -21.62 -23.54
N THR A 36 5.31 -22.68 -22.73
CA THR A 36 5.16 -22.56 -21.27
C THR A 36 6.06 -23.54 -20.52
N SER A 37 6.39 -23.19 -19.27
CA SER A 37 6.95 -24.16 -18.34
C SER A 37 5.85 -25.10 -17.81
N LYS A 38 6.23 -26.33 -17.44
CA LYS A 38 5.28 -27.34 -16.93
C LYS A 38 4.58 -26.95 -15.62
N ASP A 39 5.22 -26.13 -14.81
CA ASP A 39 4.68 -25.66 -13.53
C ASP A 39 3.76 -24.43 -13.69
N LEU A 40 3.65 -23.86 -14.90
CA LEU A 40 2.67 -22.82 -15.17
C LEU A 40 1.29 -23.45 -15.36
N ARG A 41 0.32 -23.05 -14.53
CA ARG A 41 -1.08 -23.43 -14.73
C ARG A 41 -1.61 -22.81 -16.03
N VAL A 42 -2.03 -23.65 -16.97
CA VAL A 42 -2.65 -23.24 -18.23
C VAL A 42 -4.08 -23.78 -18.32
N SER A 43 -5.06 -22.91 -18.55
CA SER A 43 -6.41 -23.31 -18.98
C SER A 43 -6.65 -22.79 -20.39
N SER A 44 -7.32 -23.56 -21.24
CA SER A 44 -7.58 -23.15 -22.63
C SER A 44 -9.04 -23.34 -23.04
N TYR A 45 -9.47 -22.53 -24.00
CA TYR A 45 -10.72 -22.66 -24.72
C TYR A 45 -10.45 -22.46 -26.21
N GLU A 46 -10.62 -23.51 -27.00
CA GLU A 46 -10.30 -23.52 -28.43
C GLU A 46 -11.54 -23.83 -29.27
N THR A 47 -11.76 -23.02 -30.30
CA THR A 47 -12.87 -23.19 -31.25
C THR A 47 -12.39 -22.91 -32.67
N LYS A 48 -13.27 -23.05 -33.65
CA LYS A 48 -12.98 -22.62 -35.03
C LYS A 48 -12.81 -21.09 -35.17
N ASN A 49 -13.32 -20.31 -34.22
CA ASN A 49 -13.28 -18.85 -34.27
C ASN A 49 -12.01 -18.26 -33.62
N GLY A 50 -11.19 -19.11 -32.97
CA GLY A 50 -10.00 -18.71 -32.24
C GLY A 50 -9.80 -19.52 -30.97
N SER A 51 -8.74 -19.18 -30.25
CA SER A 51 -8.33 -19.79 -28.99
C SER A 51 -8.06 -18.74 -27.92
N VAL A 52 -8.34 -19.08 -26.67
CA VAL A 52 -7.99 -18.25 -25.50
C VAL A 52 -7.31 -19.11 -24.45
N TYR A 53 -6.22 -18.60 -23.89
CA TYR A 53 -5.45 -19.25 -22.83
C TYR A 53 -5.43 -18.35 -21.59
N LEU A 54 -5.68 -18.94 -20.42
CA LEU A 54 -5.44 -18.34 -19.11
C LEU A 54 -4.14 -18.92 -18.55
N LEU A 55 -3.14 -18.07 -18.36
CA LEU A 55 -1.85 -18.40 -17.76
C LEU A 55 -1.85 -17.95 -16.30
N GLY A 56 -1.95 -18.89 -15.36
CA GLY A 56 -2.17 -18.63 -13.94
C GLY A 56 -3.60 -18.95 -13.50
N TYR A 57 -4.21 -18.07 -12.70
CA TYR A 57 -5.57 -18.27 -12.19
C TYR A 57 -6.37 -16.97 -12.12
N ALA A 58 -7.69 -17.09 -12.24
CA ALA A 58 -8.62 -15.98 -12.14
C ALA A 58 -9.95 -16.41 -11.50
N PHE A 59 -10.57 -15.50 -10.77
CA PHE A 59 -11.92 -15.58 -10.22
C PHE A 59 -12.74 -14.41 -10.77
N ASP A 60 -14.03 -14.62 -11.00
CA ASP A 60 -14.95 -13.56 -11.40
C ASP A 60 -15.66 -12.99 -10.16
N ILE A 61 -15.49 -11.69 -9.92
CA ILE A 61 -16.11 -11.00 -8.77
C ILE A 61 -17.62 -10.81 -8.93
N SER A 62 -18.18 -11.00 -10.12
CA SER A 62 -19.61 -10.89 -10.42
C SER A 62 -20.32 -12.24 -10.39
N ILE A 63 -19.62 -13.33 -10.75
CA ILE A 63 -20.18 -14.68 -10.83
C ILE A 63 -19.31 -15.67 -10.05
N PRO A 64 -19.69 -15.96 -8.79
CA PRO A 64 -18.89 -16.83 -7.94
C PRO A 64 -18.81 -18.26 -8.49
N ASN A 65 -17.63 -18.86 -8.38
CA ASN A 65 -17.37 -20.25 -8.81
C ASN A 65 -17.52 -20.54 -10.30
N ILE A 66 -17.49 -19.50 -11.15
CA ILE A 66 -17.36 -19.72 -12.59
C ILE A 66 -16.08 -20.50 -12.89
N THR A 67 -16.15 -21.41 -13.85
CA THR A 67 -14.97 -22.21 -14.24
C THR A 67 -14.04 -21.42 -15.16
N PRO A 68 -12.73 -21.75 -15.21
CA PRO A 68 -11.80 -21.15 -16.16
C PRO A 68 -12.28 -21.27 -17.63
N PHE A 69 -12.90 -22.39 -17.99
CA PHE A 69 -13.47 -22.61 -19.31
C PHE A 69 -14.59 -21.61 -19.65
N GLU A 70 -15.51 -21.35 -18.71
CA GLU A 70 -16.60 -20.38 -18.90
C GLU A 70 -16.09 -18.94 -18.96
N ILE A 71 -15.06 -18.60 -18.17
CA ILE A 71 -14.36 -17.31 -18.28
C ILE A 71 -13.79 -17.15 -19.69
N LEU A 72 -12.99 -18.11 -20.15
CA LEU A 72 -12.31 -18.06 -21.45
C LEU A 72 -13.29 -18.02 -22.63
N ASN A 73 -14.40 -18.73 -22.53
CA ASN A 73 -15.49 -18.66 -23.50
C ASN A 73 -16.04 -17.23 -23.65
N ARG A 74 -16.28 -16.52 -22.55
CA ARG A 74 -16.75 -15.12 -22.60
C ARG A 74 -15.71 -14.18 -23.21
N VAL A 75 -14.46 -14.35 -22.81
CA VAL A 75 -13.35 -13.53 -23.31
C VAL A 75 -13.17 -13.69 -24.82
N LEU A 76 -13.33 -14.91 -25.36
CA LEU A 76 -13.17 -15.16 -26.81
C LEU A 76 -14.12 -14.29 -27.65
N TYR A 77 -15.36 -14.16 -27.20
CA TYR A 77 -16.42 -13.48 -27.96
C TYR A 77 -16.57 -11.99 -27.62
N GLU A 78 -15.83 -11.49 -26.63
CA GLU A 78 -15.85 -10.08 -26.27
C GLU A 78 -14.76 -9.28 -26.98
N LYS A 79 -15.10 -8.08 -27.46
CA LYS A 79 -14.13 -7.09 -27.89
C LYS A 79 -13.48 -6.44 -26.67
N LEU A 80 -12.19 -6.72 -26.46
CA LEU A 80 -11.47 -6.28 -25.27
C LEU A 80 -11.17 -4.78 -25.31
N SER A 81 -11.55 -4.06 -24.27
CA SER A 81 -11.48 -2.61 -24.13
C SER A 81 -11.62 -2.19 -22.67
N ALA A 82 -11.45 -0.91 -22.36
CA ALA A 82 -11.67 -0.39 -21.01
C ALA A 82 -13.10 -0.58 -20.47
N SER A 83 -14.09 -0.73 -21.36
CA SER A 83 -15.48 -1.00 -20.99
C SER A 83 -15.82 -2.49 -20.91
N SER A 84 -14.85 -3.38 -21.14
CA SER A 84 -15.13 -4.81 -21.24
C SER A 84 -15.57 -5.42 -19.92
N HIS A 85 -16.68 -6.15 -19.93
CA HIS A 85 -17.20 -6.77 -18.74
C HIS A 85 -16.33 -7.95 -18.30
N SER A 86 -16.01 -8.88 -19.21
CA SER A 86 -15.35 -10.13 -18.83
C SER A 86 -13.99 -9.93 -18.18
N ILE A 87 -13.19 -8.96 -18.64
CA ILE A 87 -11.84 -8.75 -18.13
C ILE A 87 -11.78 -7.79 -16.94
N ASN A 88 -12.77 -6.91 -16.79
CA ASN A 88 -12.79 -5.96 -15.69
C ASN A 88 -13.21 -6.60 -14.36
N HIS A 89 -13.92 -7.72 -14.41
CA HIS A 89 -14.41 -8.45 -13.24
C HIS A 89 -13.51 -9.64 -12.85
N LEU A 90 -12.32 -9.79 -13.46
CA LEU A 90 -11.40 -10.85 -13.08
C LEU A 90 -10.44 -10.38 -12.00
N ASN A 91 -10.42 -11.14 -10.90
CA ASN A 91 -9.46 -11.03 -9.82
C ASN A 91 -8.54 -12.26 -9.82
N GLY A 92 -7.23 -12.07 -9.70
CA GLY A 92 -6.28 -13.19 -9.59
C GLY A 92 -4.86 -12.78 -9.95
N SER A 93 -4.07 -13.74 -10.41
CA SER A 93 -2.71 -13.50 -10.92
C SER A 93 -2.56 -14.23 -12.25
N PHE A 94 -2.74 -13.50 -13.35
CA PHE A 94 -2.87 -14.11 -14.65
C PHE A 94 -2.37 -13.25 -15.80
N VAL A 95 -2.08 -13.94 -16.91
CA VAL A 95 -2.02 -13.38 -18.25
C VAL A 95 -3.03 -14.12 -19.11
N ILE A 96 -3.82 -13.40 -19.90
CA ILE A 96 -4.71 -13.99 -20.89
C ILE A 96 -4.13 -13.75 -22.28
N VAL A 97 -4.11 -14.81 -23.08
CA VAL A 97 -3.71 -14.80 -24.49
C VAL A 97 -4.93 -15.14 -25.32
N LYS A 98 -5.46 -14.18 -26.07
CA LYS A 98 -6.59 -14.37 -26.98
C LYS A 98 -6.08 -14.33 -28.42
N SER A 99 -6.14 -15.46 -29.12
CA SER A 99 -5.74 -15.61 -30.51
C SER A 99 -6.98 -15.75 -31.39
N THR A 100 -7.16 -14.80 -32.30
CA THR A 100 -8.24 -14.81 -33.29
C THR A 100 -7.71 -14.35 -34.65
N ALA A 101 -8.59 -14.33 -35.66
CA ALA A 101 -8.27 -13.76 -36.97
C ALA A 101 -7.85 -12.27 -36.91
N ASP A 102 -8.29 -11.52 -35.89
CA ASP A 102 -7.92 -10.11 -35.71
C ASP A 102 -6.49 -9.93 -35.15
N GLY A 103 -5.89 -11.00 -34.62
CA GLY A 103 -4.56 -11.01 -34.02
C GLY A 103 -4.52 -11.70 -32.66
N ILE A 104 -3.37 -11.56 -32.00
CA ILE A 104 -3.12 -12.13 -30.68
C ILE A 104 -3.10 -10.99 -29.66
N GLU A 105 -4.15 -10.92 -28.85
CA GLU A 105 -4.31 -9.95 -27.77
C GLU A 105 -3.78 -10.53 -26.45
N ILE A 106 -2.97 -9.76 -25.74
CA ILE A 106 -2.36 -10.08 -24.45
C ILE A 106 -2.77 -9.03 -23.42
N PHE A 107 -3.20 -9.47 -22.26
CA PHE A 107 -3.43 -8.59 -21.10
C PHE A 107 -3.24 -9.37 -19.80
N SER A 108 -2.93 -8.65 -18.72
CA SER A 108 -2.69 -9.22 -17.40
C SER A 108 -3.81 -8.88 -16.41
N ASP A 109 -3.68 -9.39 -15.17
CA ASP A 109 -4.46 -8.97 -14.02
C ASP A 109 -4.34 -7.46 -13.74
N ALA A 110 -5.23 -6.93 -12.89
CA ALA A 110 -5.45 -5.49 -12.77
C ALA A 110 -4.30 -4.69 -12.13
N ALA A 111 -3.42 -5.34 -11.37
CA ALA A 111 -2.26 -4.73 -10.71
C ALA A 111 -0.93 -5.32 -11.20
N GLY A 112 -0.98 -6.19 -12.20
CA GLY A 112 0.19 -6.75 -12.86
C GLY A 112 0.98 -7.72 -11.98
N PHE A 113 0.32 -8.49 -11.12
CA PHE A 113 0.97 -9.57 -10.37
C PHE A 113 1.63 -10.58 -11.32
N ARG A 114 1.10 -10.78 -12.53
CA ARG A 114 1.79 -11.51 -13.58
C ARG A 114 2.01 -10.61 -14.80
N SER A 115 2.95 -9.67 -14.69
CA SER A 115 3.24 -8.72 -15.78
C SER A 115 4.14 -9.32 -16.86
N PRO A 116 3.69 -9.37 -18.13
CA PRO A 116 4.52 -9.75 -19.27
C PRO A 116 5.60 -8.72 -19.59
N TYR A 117 6.65 -9.16 -20.28
CA TYR A 117 7.58 -8.32 -21.02
C TYR A 117 7.34 -8.45 -22.51
N TYR A 118 7.69 -7.43 -23.25
CA TYR A 118 7.58 -7.39 -24.70
C TYR A 118 8.75 -6.65 -25.34
N THR A 119 9.08 -7.01 -26.58
CA THR A 119 10.08 -6.29 -27.39
C THR A 119 9.49 -5.02 -28.00
N SER A 120 10.31 -4.01 -28.25
CA SER A 120 9.88 -2.69 -28.76
C SER A 120 9.10 -2.76 -30.08
N ASP A 121 9.42 -3.74 -30.93
CA ASP A 121 8.74 -4.04 -32.20
C ASP A 121 7.44 -4.86 -32.03
N LEU A 122 7.07 -5.17 -30.79
CA LEU A 122 5.87 -5.91 -30.39
C LEU A 122 5.82 -7.35 -30.92
N SER A 123 6.95 -7.93 -31.32
CA SER A 123 6.99 -9.27 -31.95
C SER A 123 7.11 -10.41 -30.95
N ILE A 124 7.67 -10.18 -29.77
CA ILE A 124 7.92 -11.19 -28.75
C ILE A 124 7.31 -10.76 -27.42
N VAL A 125 6.70 -11.71 -26.70
CA VAL A 125 6.15 -11.51 -25.35
C VAL A 125 6.59 -12.63 -24.43
N SER A 126 6.99 -12.34 -23.19
CA SER A 126 7.52 -13.32 -22.24
C SER A 126 7.14 -13.00 -20.80
N SER A 127 7.04 -13.99 -19.90
CA SER A 127 6.92 -13.70 -18.45
C SER A 127 8.22 -13.18 -17.82
N HIS A 128 9.37 -13.39 -18.47
CA HIS A 128 10.70 -13.02 -17.98
C HIS A 128 11.50 -12.31 -19.07
N ASP A 129 12.07 -11.16 -18.73
CA ASP A 129 12.99 -10.41 -19.60
C ASP A 129 14.25 -11.24 -19.92
N LYS A 130 14.72 -12.04 -18.96
CA LYS A 130 15.83 -12.99 -19.13
C LYS A 130 15.61 -13.97 -20.28
N LEU A 131 14.40 -14.51 -20.44
CA LEU A 131 14.12 -15.42 -21.56
C LEU A 131 14.28 -14.72 -22.90
N ILE A 132 13.86 -13.46 -23.00
CA ILE A 132 14.05 -12.67 -24.22
C ILE A 132 15.55 -12.45 -24.47
N GLY A 133 16.27 -12.00 -23.45
CA GLY A 133 17.71 -11.75 -23.53
C GLY A 133 18.53 -12.99 -23.90
N ASP A 134 18.28 -14.12 -23.26
CA ASP A 134 19.05 -15.35 -23.45
C ASP A 134 18.76 -16.01 -24.81
N ILE A 135 17.51 -15.95 -25.29
CA ILE A 135 17.10 -16.64 -26.52
C ILE A 135 17.37 -15.77 -27.76
N PHE A 136 17.09 -14.47 -27.70
CA PHE A 136 17.17 -13.57 -28.85
C PHE A 136 18.40 -12.65 -28.83
N GLY A 137 19.22 -12.73 -27.78
CA GLY A 137 20.51 -12.04 -27.71
C GLY A 137 20.41 -10.54 -27.41
N ASN A 138 19.29 -10.05 -26.85
CA ASN A 138 19.18 -8.65 -26.43
C ASN A 138 20.28 -8.30 -25.41
N LYS A 139 20.83 -7.09 -25.54
CA LYS A 139 21.92 -6.62 -24.67
C LYS A 139 21.41 -6.26 -23.29
N LYS A 140 22.07 -6.78 -22.24
CA LYS A 140 21.73 -6.49 -20.83
C LYS A 140 22.16 -5.06 -20.44
N ILE A 141 21.24 -4.27 -19.89
CA ILE A 141 21.46 -2.97 -19.24
C ILE A 141 21.09 -3.07 -17.76
N THR A 142 22.05 -2.80 -16.87
CA THR A 142 21.84 -2.87 -15.42
C THR A 142 21.51 -1.53 -14.77
N SER A 143 21.65 -0.40 -15.47
CA SER A 143 21.49 0.94 -14.90
C SER A 143 20.06 1.44 -14.75
N ARG A 144 19.06 0.78 -15.35
CA ARG A 144 17.65 1.24 -15.38
C ARG A 144 16.63 0.20 -14.93
N THR A 145 17.07 -0.78 -14.14
CA THR A 145 16.26 -1.93 -13.76
C THR A 145 15.24 -1.54 -12.69
N ASN A 146 14.01 -2.03 -12.80
CA ASN A 146 12.93 -1.80 -11.82
C ASN A 146 12.45 -0.33 -11.70
N ILE A 147 12.71 0.49 -12.71
CA ILE A 147 12.26 1.88 -12.80
C ILE A 147 11.26 1.99 -13.96
N LEU A 148 10.13 2.66 -13.74
CA LEU A 148 9.06 2.86 -14.74
C LEU A 148 8.55 1.54 -15.33
N ASP A 149 8.69 1.31 -16.64
CA ASP A 149 8.35 0.07 -17.36
C ASP A 149 9.61 -0.65 -17.91
N HIS A 150 10.82 -0.22 -17.54
CA HIS A 150 12.05 -0.78 -18.08
C HIS A 150 12.36 -2.18 -17.53
N SER A 151 12.95 -3.01 -18.40
CA SER A 151 13.55 -4.30 -18.04
C SER A 151 15.08 -4.21 -17.92
N ARG A 152 15.75 -5.36 -17.75
CA ARG A 152 17.22 -5.46 -17.76
C ARG A 152 17.82 -5.54 -19.16
N TYR A 153 17.03 -5.43 -20.23
CA TYR A 153 17.50 -5.65 -21.60
C TYR A 153 17.10 -4.48 -22.53
N GLU A 154 18.00 -4.15 -23.46
CA GLU A 154 17.75 -3.18 -24.54
C GLU A 154 16.52 -3.60 -25.35
N ASP A 155 15.67 -2.62 -25.65
CA ASP A 155 14.44 -2.79 -26.42
C ASP A 155 13.42 -3.78 -25.82
N VAL A 156 13.52 -4.07 -24.52
CA VAL A 156 12.56 -4.91 -23.80
C VAL A 156 11.92 -4.11 -22.68
N PHE A 157 10.59 -4.07 -22.70
CA PHE A 157 9.76 -3.33 -21.75
C PHE A 157 8.78 -4.25 -21.05
N LYS A 158 8.29 -3.82 -19.89
CA LYS A 158 7.23 -4.49 -19.16
C LYS A 158 5.88 -3.96 -19.61
N LEU A 159 4.93 -4.84 -19.85
CA LEU A 159 3.56 -4.47 -20.15
C LEU A 159 2.88 -4.04 -18.85
N VAL A 160 2.48 -2.77 -18.78
CA VAL A 160 1.74 -2.24 -17.63
C VAL A 160 0.32 -2.82 -17.58
N PRO A 161 -0.24 -3.09 -16.40
CA PRO A 161 -1.54 -3.73 -16.25
C PRO A 161 -2.70 -2.95 -16.85
N SER A 162 -2.59 -1.63 -17.02
CA SER A 162 -3.65 -0.83 -17.64
C SER A 162 -3.70 -0.94 -19.17
N VAL A 163 -2.82 -1.71 -19.80
CA VAL A 163 -2.69 -1.80 -21.26
C VAL A 163 -2.79 -3.25 -21.73
N LYS A 164 -3.57 -3.46 -22.80
CA LYS A 164 -3.48 -4.68 -23.62
C LYS A 164 -2.51 -4.47 -24.78
N LEU A 165 -1.85 -5.53 -25.18
CA LEU A 165 -0.96 -5.58 -26.34
C LEU A 165 -1.56 -6.49 -27.41
N THR A 166 -1.59 -6.04 -28.66
CA THR A 166 -1.83 -6.92 -29.82
C THR A 166 -0.50 -7.15 -30.52
N ILE A 167 -0.04 -8.40 -30.55
CA ILE A 167 1.30 -8.76 -31.04
C ILE A 167 1.48 -8.30 -32.50
N GLY A 168 2.59 -7.59 -32.76
CA GLY A 168 2.96 -7.04 -34.06
C GLY A 168 2.08 -5.90 -34.57
N GLN A 169 1.15 -5.39 -33.74
CA GLN A 169 0.19 -4.36 -34.16
C GLN A 169 0.26 -3.13 -33.27
N ALA A 170 -0.41 -3.16 -32.10
CA ALA A 170 -0.63 -1.96 -31.30
C ALA A 170 -0.85 -2.29 -29.82
N LYS A 171 -0.67 -1.27 -28.98
CA LYS A 171 -1.08 -1.26 -27.58
C LYS A 171 -2.38 -0.46 -27.44
N VAL A 172 -3.24 -0.87 -26.53
CA VAL A 172 -4.51 -0.18 -26.24
C VAL A 172 -4.74 -0.15 -24.73
N ARG A 173 -5.12 1.01 -24.20
CA ARG A 173 -5.45 1.16 -22.80
C ARG A 173 -6.80 0.51 -22.47
N ILE A 174 -6.84 -0.24 -21.37
CA ILE A 174 -8.00 -1.00 -20.86
C ILE A 174 -8.37 -0.61 -19.41
N TYR A 175 -7.72 0.39 -18.84
CA TYR A 175 -8.03 0.98 -17.54
C TYR A 175 -7.58 2.45 -17.51
N PRO A 176 -8.31 3.40 -16.88
CA PRO A 176 -9.60 3.24 -16.22
C PRO A 176 -10.73 3.07 -17.24
N ASN A 177 -11.93 2.73 -16.76
CA ASN A 177 -13.12 2.67 -17.60
C ASN A 177 -13.73 4.08 -17.74
N PRO A 178 -13.63 4.73 -18.92
CA PRO A 178 -14.10 6.11 -19.09
C PRO A 178 -15.62 6.24 -18.99
N ALA A 179 -16.36 5.13 -19.08
CA ALA A 179 -17.81 5.10 -18.95
C ALA A 179 -18.29 4.84 -17.51
N LEU A 180 -17.38 4.71 -16.54
CA LEU A 180 -17.77 4.45 -15.17
C LEU A 180 -18.48 5.67 -14.58
N LYS A 181 -19.70 5.45 -14.08
CA LYS A 181 -20.46 6.50 -13.43
C LYS A 181 -19.83 6.85 -12.08
N HIS A 182 -19.97 8.11 -11.67
CA HIS A 182 -19.66 8.50 -10.29
C HIS A 182 -20.54 7.72 -9.30
N HIS A 183 -19.93 7.24 -8.21
CA HIS A 183 -20.63 6.51 -7.14
C HIS A 183 -20.43 7.24 -5.82
N ARG A 184 -21.48 7.31 -5.01
CA ARG A 184 -21.36 7.78 -3.62
C ARG A 184 -20.56 6.75 -2.82
N TYR A 185 -19.89 7.21 -1.76
CA TYR A 185 -19.09 6.34 -0.90
C TYR A 185 -19.82 5.08 -0.41
N GLN A 186 -21.08 5.20 0.01
CA GLN A 186 -21.89 4.05 0.45
C GLN A 186 -22.20 3.05 -0.66
N GLU A 187 -22.31 3.52 -1.92
CA GLU A 187 -22.50 2.66 -3.09
C GLU A 187 -21.22 1.91 -3.42
N ILE A 188 -20.06 2.57 -3.34
CA ILE A 188 -18.73 1.95 -3.47
C ILE A 188 -18.56 0.85 -2.41
N LEU A 189 -18.85 1.15 -1.15
CA LEU A 189 -18.75 0.20 -0.05
C LEU A 189 -19.70 -1.01 -0.24
N SER A 190 -20.91 -0.77 -0.75
CA SER A 190 -21.88 -1.83 -1.05
C SER A 190 -21.38 -2.76 -2.17
N GLU A 191 -20.88 -2.22 -3.28
CA GLU A 191 -20.32 -3.05 -4.36
C GLU A 191 -19.06 -3.80 -3.90
N MET A 192 -18.18 -3.16 -3.12
CA MET A 192 -17.01 -3.83 -2.55
C MET A 192 -17.40 -5.05 -1.69
N LYS A 193 -18.40 -4.91 -0.82
CA LYS A 193 -18.92 -6.02 0.01
C LYS A 193 -19.46 -7.17 -0.83
N LYS A 194 -20.12 -6.86 -1.95
CA LYS A 194 -20.61 -7.85 -2.91
C LYS A 194 -19.45 -8.57 -3.63
N HIS A 195 -18.44 -7.84 -4.09
CA HIS A 195 -17.23 -8.42 -4.71
C HIS A 195 -16.53 -9.37 -3.73
N ILE A 196 -16.28 -8.93 -2.48
CA ILE A 196 -15.66 -9.75 -1.43
C ILE A 196 -16.48 -11.01 -1.16
N LYS A 197 -17.81 -10.89 -1.06
CA LYS A 197 -18.68 -12.05 -0.87
C LYS A 197 -18.51 -13.09 -1.98
N HIS A 198 -18.49 -12.67 -3.23
CA HIS A 198 -18.32 -13.58 -4.37
C HIS A 198 -16.91 -14.18 -4.45
N LEU A 199 -15.87 -13.39 -4.13
CA LEU A 199 -14.51 -13.90 -4.00
C LEU A 199 -14.41 -14.95 -2.90
N ASN A 200 -14.97 -14.70 -1.71
CA ASN A 200 -14.97 -15.65 -0.61
C ASN A 200 -15.67 -16.96 -0.96
N LEU A 201 -16.77 -16.91 -1.72
CA LEU A 201 -17.41 -18.12 -2.24
C LEU A 201 -16.47 -18.94 -3.14
N SER A 202 -15.70 -18.27 -4.00
CA SER A 202 -14.74 -18.92 -4.91
C SER A 202 -13.51 -19.44 -4.17
N LEU A 203 -12.96 -18.65 -3.24
CA LEU A 203 -11.83 -19.01 -2.39
C LEU A 203 -12.12 -20.21 -1.48
N ASN A 204 -13.37 -20.41 -1.06
CA ASN A 204 -13.74 -21.60 -0.29
C ASN A 204 -13.63 -22.91 -1.09
N LYS A 205 -13.52 -22.85 -2.43
CA LYS A 205 -13.42 -24.03 -3.31
C LYS A 205 -12.02 -24.32 -3.82
N VAL A 206 -11.04 -23.44 -3.59
CA VAL A 206 -9.66 -23.71 -4.04
C VAL A 206 -9.07 -24.82 -3.19
N ASN A 207 -8.12 -25.58 -3.72
CA ASN A 207 -7.40 -26.60 -2.93
C ASN A 207 -6.21 -26.01 -2.18
N ASN A 208 -5.71 -24.86 -2.64
CA ASN A 208 -4.55 -24.17 -2.08
C ASN A 208 -4.65 -23.96 -0.56
N LYS A 209 -3.50 -24.02 0.09
CA LYS A 209 -3.29 -23.52 1.44
C LYS A 209 -3.39 -21.99 1.43
N LEU A 210 -4.14 -21.43 2.37
CA LEU A 210 -4.38 -20.00 2.46
C LEU A 210 -3.47 -19.38 3.52
N LEU A 211 -2.72 -18.35 3.13
CA LEU A 211 -1.72 -17.72 3.98
C LEU A 211 -1.86 -16.19 3.94
N VAL A 212 -2.07 -15.54 5.08
CA VAL A 212 -2.19 -14.07 5.19
C VAL A 212 -0.97 -13.50 5.92
N GLY A 213 -0.30 -12.55 5.28
CA GLY A 213 0.73 -11.74 5.95
C GLY A 213 0.06 -10.69 6.84
N ILE A 214 0.40 -10.66 8.14
CA ILE A 214 -0.14 -9.69 9.08
C ILE A 214 0.95 -8.74 9.60
N THR A 215 0.61 -7.47 9.75
CA THR A 215 1.42 -6.42 10.39
C THR A 215 0.49 -5.56 11.27
N GLY A 216 1.04 -4.57 11.98
CA GLY A 216 0.28 -3.59 12.74
C GLY A 216 -0.47 -2.55 11.87
N GLY A 217 -0.22 -2.54 10.56
CA GLY A 217 -0.85 -1.63 9.60
C GLY A 217 -2.32 -1.93 9.33
N ILE A 218 -3.07 -0.92 8.86
CA ILE A 218 -4.49 -1.08 8.54
C ILE A 218 -4.74 -2.02 7.36
N ASP A 219 -3.86 -2.01 6.35
CA ASP A 219 -3.99 -2.81 5.13
C ASP A 219 -4.02 -4.32 5.43
N SER A 220 -3.12 -4.81 6.29
CA SER A 220 -3.07 -6.22 6.69
C SER A 220 -4.22 -6.61 7.60
N LYS A 221 -4.63 -5.72 8.52
CA LYS A 221 -5.82 -5.94 9.36
C LYS A 221 -7.08 -6.02 8.51
N CYS A 222 -7.21 -5.19 7.48
CA CYS A 222 -8.31 -5.25 6.54
C CYS A 222 -8.31 -6.59 5.79
N THR A 223 -7.20 -6.99 5.16
CA THR A 223 -7.11 -8.32 4.51
C THR A 223 -7.45 -9.46 5.45
N LEU A 224 -6.95 -9.43 6.70
CA LEU A 224 -7.28 -10.43 7.72
C LEU A 224 -8.80 -10.43 8.00
N ALA A 225 -9.42 -9.27 8.19
CA ALA A 225 -10.88 -9.17 8.35
C ALA A 225 -11.63 -9.80 7.18
N LEU A 226 -11.23 -9.51 5.94
CA LEU A 226 -11.89 -10.03 4.73
C LEU A 226 -11.81 -11.56 4.61
N THR A 227 -10.78 -12.18 5.20
CA THR A 227 -10.63 -13.64 5.24
C THR A 227 -11.50 -14.31 6.33
N LYS A 228 -12.02 -13.56 7.30
CA LYS A 228 -12.81 -14.10 8.43
C LYS A 228 -14.02 -14.96 8.02
N PRO A 229 -14.76 -14.65 6.95
CA PRO A 229 -15.89 -15.48 6.49
C PRO A 229 -15.49 -16.75 5.73
N LEU A 230 -14.21 -16.98 5.46
CA LEU A 230 -13.77 -18.20 4.77
C LEU A 230 -13.99 -19.42 5.68
N THR A 231 -14.48 -20.51 5.09
CA THR A 231 -14.67 -21.78 5.78
C THR A 231 -13.39 -22.60 5.83
N LYS A 232 -12.45 -22.32 4.92
CA LYS A 232 -11.12 -22.93 4.93
C LYS A 232 -10.26 -22.29 6.02
N PRO A 233 -9.39 -23.07 6.71
CA PRO A 233 -8.39 -22.51 7.61
C PRO A 233 -7.47 -21.54 6.86
N VAL A 234 -7.23 -20.39 7.48
CA VAL A 234 -6.32 -19.37 6.98
C VAL A 234 -5.18 -19.24 7.99
N HIS A 235 -3.98 -19.61 7.56
CA HIS A 235 -2.78 -19.45 8.38
C HIS A 235 -2.31 -18.00 8.29
N THR A 236 -1.70 -17.50 9.36
CA THR A 236 -1.14 -16.15 9.39
C THR A 236 0.35 -16.18 9.64
N PHE A 237 1.08 -15.21 9.09
CA PHE A 237 2.50 -15.08 9.35
C PHE A 237 2.93 -13.61 9.35
N THR A 238 4.05 -13.33 10.01
CA THR A 238 4.77 -12.05 9.93
C THR A 238 6.22 -12.40 9.67
N TYR A 239 6.85 -11.77 8.67
CA TYR A 239 8.30 -11.80 8.59
C TYR A 239 8.90 -10.47 8.99
N MET A 240 10.07 -10.52 9.62
CA MET A 240 10.82 -9.33 9.97
C MET A 240 12.32 -9.60 9.94
N LYS A 241 13.09 -8.58 9.52
CA LYS A 241 14.54 -8.59 9.71
C LYS A 241 14.84 -8.68 11.20
N ASP A 242 15.92 -9.37 11.54
CA ASP A 242 16.44 -9.34 12.92
C ASP A 242 16.58 -7.87 13.37
N ILE A 243 15.81 -7.48 14.38
CA ILE A 243 15.72 -6.11 14.88
C ILE A 243 17.09 -5.61 15.36
N TYR A 244 17.95 -6.52 15.84
CA TYR A 244 19.30 -6.17 16.30
C TYR A 244 20.26 -5.88 15.14
N SER A 245 19.97 -6.40 13.94
CA SER A 245 20.73 -6.10 12.72
C SER A 245 20.40 -4.72 12.11
N ILE A 246 19.26 -4.11 12.48
CA ILE A 246 18.81 -2.84 11.91
C ILE A 246 19.57 -1.68 12.54
N GLN A 247 20.44 -1.02 11.76
CA GLN A 247 21.26 0.11 12.23
C GLN A 247 20.45 1.38 12.50
N GLU A 248 19.49 1.71 11.62
CA GLU A 248 18.69 2.93 11.74
C GLU A 248 17.71 2.84 12.92
N LYS A 249 17.83 3.75 13.89
CA LYS A 249 16.99 3.77 15.10
C LYS A 249 15.50 3.86 14.80
N ARG A 250 15.11 4.71 13.85
CA ARG A 250 13.70 4.91 13.47
C ARG A 250 13.13 3.62 12.86
N ALA A 251 13.81 3.04 11.89
CA ALA A 251 13.42 1.75 11.32
C ALA A 251 13.33 0.66 12.40
N ARG A 252 14.32 0.57 13.31
CA ARG A 252 14.29 -0.39 14.43
C ARG A 252 13.06 -0.21 15.33
N GLN A 253 12.68 1.03 15.62
CA GLN A 253 11.49 1.31 16.45
C GLN A 253 10.19 0.91 15.74
N ILE A 254 10.08 1.15 14.43
CA ILE A 254 8.93 0.73 13.62
C ILE A 254 8.76 -0.79 13.70
N TYR A 255 9.84 -1.55 13.48
CA TYR A 255 9.81 -3.01 13.57
C TYR A 255 9.44 -3.51 14.98
N LYS A 256 9.92 -2.85 16.04
CA LYS A 256 9.55 -3.18 17.42
C LYS A 256 8.06 -2.95 17.68
N ASN A 257 7.53 -1.80 17.26
CA ASN A 257 6.11 -1.48 17.42
C ASN A 257 5.25 -2.50 16.67
N ASP A 258 5.61 -2.81 15.43
CA ASP A 258 4.92 -3.78 14.60
C ASP A 258 4.86 -5.16 15.28
N LYS A 259 6.00 -5.66 15.77
CA LYS A 259 6.08 -6.91 16.55
C LYS A 259 5.19 -6.90 17.79
N VAL A 260 5.11 -5.79 18.51
CA VAL A 260 4.24 -5.66 19.69
C VAL A 260 2.77 -5.74 19.30
N ILE A 261 2.37 -5.02 18.24
CA ILE A 261 0.98 -5.00 17.76
C ILE A 261 0.58 -6.40 17.28
N VAL A 262 1.40 -7.04 16.44
CA VAL A 262 1.16 -8.40 15.95
C VAL A 262 1.03 -9.37 17.12
N ASN A 263 1.95 -9.34 18.09
CA ASN A 263 1.88 -10.23 19.26
C ASN A 263 0.61 -10.03 20.10
N ARG A 264 0.12 -8.79 20.22
CA ARG A 264 -1.16 -8.53 20.89
C ARG A 264 -2.32 -9.05 20.08
N LEU A 265 -2.32 -8.81 18.78
CA LEU A 265 -3.33 -9.28 17.86
C LEU A 265 -3.43 -10.81 17.90
N THR A 266 -2.32 -11.53 17.70
CA THR A 266 -2.30 -12.99 17.67
C THR A 266 -2.76 -13.61 18.99
N LYS A 267 -2.34 -13.06 20.12
CA LYS A 267 -2.76 -13.54 21.46
C LYS A 267 -4.22 -13.24 21.77
N ASN A 268 -4.70 -12.02 21.48
CA ASN A 268 -6.03 -11.58 21.89
C ASN A 268 -7.15 -12.22 21.08
N ILE A 269 -6.89 -12.57 19.82
CA ILE A 269 -7.88 -13.19 18.93
C ILE A 269 -7.53 -14.63 18.51
N ASN A 270 -6.53 -15.23 19.17
CA ASN A 270 -6.10 -16.62 19.02
C ASN A 270 -5.88 -17.04 17.56
N LEU A 271 -5.00 -16.32 16.86
CA LEU A 271 -4.64 -16.63 15.47
C LEU A 271 -3.63 -17.78 15.40
N ASP A 272 -3.81 -18.65 14.40
CA ASP A 272 -2.74 -19.55 13.97
C ASP A 272 -1.66 -18.73 13.26
N HIS A 273 -0.58 -18.44 13.99
CA HIS A 273 0.41 -17.45 13.59
C HIS A 273 1.84 -17.92 13.72
N GLU A 274 2.64 -17.61 12.71
CA GLU A 274 4.08 -17.79 12.71
C GLU A 274 4.84 -16.46 12.57
N MET A 275 5.82 -16.27 13.46
CA MET A 275 6.79 -15.18 13.36
C MET A 275 8.07 -15.70 12.69
N ILE A 276 8.44 -15.13 11.55
CA ILE A 276 9.63 -15.49 10.77
C ILE A 276 10.66 -14.37 10.91
N GLU A 277 11.70 -14.61 11.69
CA GLU A 277 12.83 -13.68 11.82
C GLU A 277 13.99 -14.13 10.92
N PHE A 278 14.59 -13.20 10.17
CA PHE A 278 15.67 -13.53 9.24
C PHE A 278 16.80 -12.50 9.25
N ASN A 279 18.02 -12.94 8.93
CA ASN A 279 19.14 -12.07 8.60
C ASN A 279 19.34 -12.05 7.08
N LEU A 280 19.70 -10.89 6.53
CA LEU A 280 20.01 -10.76 5.10
C LEU A 280 21.24 -11.58 4.69
N ASN A 281 22.13 -11.85 5.63
CA ASN A 281 23.37 -12.59 5.38
C ASN A 281 23.20 -14.11 5.46
N ASP A 282 22.03 -14.61 5.87
CA ASP A 282 21.81 -16.04 6.09
C ASP A 282 21.43 -16.78 4.80
N VAL A 283 21.05 -16.05 3.75
CA VAL A 283 20.64 -16.65 2.48
C VAL A 283 21.81 -17.32 1.77
N ASP A 284 21.58 -18.50 1.19
CA ASP A 284 22.60 -19.14 0.35
C ASP A 284 23.01 -18.22 -0.82
N LYS A 285 24.33 -18.12 -1.04
CA LYS A 285 24.89 -17.21 -2.03
C LYS A 285 24.59 -17.64 -3.46
N GLU A 286 24.55 -18.95 -3.72
CA GLU A 286 24.21 -19.48 -5.04
C GLU A 286 22.72 -19.27 -5.32
N PHE A 287 21.85 -19.57 -4.36
CA PHE A 287 20.42 -19.28 -4.41
C PHE A 287 20.18 -17.81 -4.74
N SER A 288 20.77 -16.90 -3.96
CA SER A 288 20.60 -15.45 -4.13
C SER A 288 21.09 -14.96 -5.49
N ARG A 289 22.24 -15.46 -5.97
CA ARG A 289 22.77 -15.14 -7.31
C ARG A 289 21.83 -15.60 -8.42
N ASN A 290 21.33 -16.83 -8.32
CA ASN A 290 20.43 -17.41 -9.33
C ASN A 290 19.08 -16.68 -9.34
N MET A 291 18.53 -16.37 -8.16
CA MET A 291 17.28 -15.61 -8.04
C MET A 291 17.43 -14.22 -8.67
N PHE A 292 18.53 -13.52 -8.40
CA PHE A 292 18.79 -12.22 -9.03
C PHE A 292 18.88 -12.31 -10.55
N GLU A 293 19.51 -13.35 -11.09
CA GLU A 293 19.56 -13.55 -12.54
C GLU A 293 18.17 -13.82 -13.12
N ILE A 294 17.26 -14.47 -12.40
CA ILE A 294 15.89 -14.70 -12.87
C ILE A 294 15.02 -13.44 -12.76
N THR A 295 15.00 -12.79 -11.60
CA THR A 295 14.02 -11.74 -11.25
C THR A 295 14.54 -10.32 -11.47
N GLY A 296 15.85 -10.11 -11.37
CA GLY A 296 16.47 -8.79 -11.39
C GLY A 296 16.40 -8.03 -10.06
N THR A 297 16.10 -8.71 -8.95
CA THR A 297 15.96 -8.12 -7.61
C THR A 297 16.70 -8.93 -6.55
N THR A 298 16.91 -8.35 -5.37
CA THR A 298 17.53 -9.00 -4.20
C THR A 298 16.75 -8.75 -2.91
N PHE A 299 15.47 -8.35 -3.02
CA PHE A 299 14.76 -7.70 -1.91
C PHE A 299 14.39 -8.67 -0.80
N ASN A 300 13.90 -9.87 -1.14
CA ASN A 300 13.37 -10.85 -0.20
C ASN A 300 14.02 -12.23 -0.38
N HIS A 301 15.25 -12.34 -0.91
CA HIS A 301 15.89 -13.64 -1.14
C HIS A 301 15.92 -14.58 0.08
N PRO A 302 16.25 -14.11 1.32
CA PRO A 302 16.18 -14.99 2.48
C PRO A 302 14.76 -15.50 2.75
N ILE A 303 13.74 -14.67 2.54
CA ILE A 303 12.34 -15.05 2.72
C ILE A 303 11.88 -16.02 1.64
N ALA A 304 12.31 -15.80 0.40
CA ALA A 304 12.06 -16.72 -0.70
C ALA A 304 12.63 -18.11 -0.39
N GLU A 305 13.89 -18.20 0.06
CA GLU A 305 14.51 -19.46 0.43
C GLU A 305 13.77 -20.17 1.58
N ILE A 306 13.39 -19.43 2.63
CA ILE A 306 12.60 -19.97 3.74
C ILE A 306 11.26 -20.54 3.26
N PHE A 307 10.55 -19.80 2.40
CA PHE A 307 9.26 -20.25 1.88
C PHE A 307 9.38 -21.41 0.93
N GLU A 308 10.38 -21.43 0.06
CA GLU A 308 10.67 -22.56 -0.81
C GLU A 308 10.91 -23.83 0.00
N GLU A 309 11.80 -23.79 1.00
CA GLU A 309 12.09 -24.95 1.84
C GLU A 309 10.85 -25.42 2.61
N LYS A 310 10.05 -24.48 3.11
CA LYS A 310 8.85 -24.78 3.91
C LYS A 310 7.73 -25.40 3.10
N TYR A 311 7.52 -24.93 1.87
CA TYR A 311 6.34 -25.28 1.06
C TYR A 311 6.65 -26.17 -0.14
N LYS A 312 7.90 -26.59 -0.37
CA LYS A 312 8.29 -27.51 -1.47
C LYS A 312 7.55 -28.85 -1.54
N LYS A 313 6.84 -29.24 -0.47
CA LYS A 313 6.07 -30.50 -0.39
C LYS A 313 4.56 -30.30 -0.54
N GLU A 314 4.09 -29.06 -0.62
CA GLU A 314 2.68 -28.78 -0.88
C GLU A 314 2.36 -29.19 -2.33
N GLU A 315 1.22 -29.83 -2.56
CA GLU A 315 0.81 -30.29 -3.90
C GLU A 315 0.39 -29.13 -4.81
N GLU A 316 -0.14 -28.08 -4.20
CA GLU A 316 -0.59 -26.85 -4.85
C GLU A 316 0.21 -25.68 -4.28
N ASP A 317 0.42 -24.65 -5.09
CA ASP A 317 1.02 -23.41 -4.61
C ASP A 317 0.26 -22.84 -3.41
N VAL A 318 0.99 -22.27 -2.45
CA VAL A 318 0.37 -21.54 -1.35
C VAL A 318 -0.22 -20.24 -1.89
N LEU A 319 -1.51 -20.02 -1.63
CA LEU A 319 -2.18 -18.78 -2.02
C LEU A 319 -1.98 -17.73 -0.92
N GLN A 320 -1.01 -16.85 -1.16
CA GLN A 320 -0.64 -15.79 -0.24
C GLN A 320 -1.48 -14.53 -0.47
N PHE A 321 -2.24 -14.13 0.56
CA PHE A 321 -2.97 -12.88 0.58
C PHE A 321 -2.01 -11.73 0.92
N ARG A 322 -1.90 -10.75 0.02
CA ARG A 322 -1.15 -9.52 0.25
C ARG A 322 -2.05 -8.30 0.17
N SER A 323 -1.74 -7.27 0.96
CA SER A 323 -2.57 -6.07 1.05
C SER A 323 -2.09 -4.90 0.16
N VAL A 324 -1.10 -5.09 -0.70
CA VAL A 324 -0.37 -3.97 -1.34
C VAL A 324 -1.24 -2.99 -2.15
N ILE A 325 -2.32 -3.47 -2.78
CA ILE A 325 -3.23 -2.63 -3.59
C ILE A 325 -4.10 -1.71 -2.72
N PHE A 326 -4.24 -1.98 -1.42
CA PHE A 326 -4.99 -1.09 -0.50
C PHE A 326 -4.41 0.33 -0.43
N SER A 327 -3.15 0.54 -0.84
CA SER A 327 -2.57 1.86 -1.07
C SER A 327 -3.40 2.75 -2.01
N ASN A 328 -4.06 2.19 -3.03
CA ASN A 328 -4.98 2.93 -3.91
C ASN A 328 -6.27 3.38 -3.21
N ALA A 329 -6.60 2.83 -2.05
CA ALA A 329 -7.73 3.28 -1.22
C ALA A 329 -7.31 4.31 -0.16
N LYS A 330 -6.03 4.70 -0.11
CA LYS A 330 -5.46 5.67 0.84
C LYS A 330 -4.98 6.93 0.11
N TYR A 331 -4.76 7.99 0.88
CA TYR A 331 -4.16 9.22 0.37
C TYR A 331 -2.67 9.24 0.77
N ASP A 332 -1.83 8.62 -0.05
CA ASP A 332 -0.38 8.48 0.20
C ASP A 332 0.46 9.59 -0.48
N TYR A 333 -0.20 10.68 -0.88
CA TYR A 333 0.39 11.82 -1.58
C TYR A 333 0.75 12.97 -0.64
N PRO A 334 1.63 13.91 -1.06
CA PRO A 334 1.94 15.10 -0.28
C PRO A 334 0.67 15.85 0.17
N LYS A 335 0.62 16.25 1.44
CA LYS A 335 -0.51 17.02 2.00
C LYS A 335 -0.76 18.33 1.24
N ALA A 336 0.30 18.94 0.72
CA ALA A 336 0.22 20.17 -0.07
C ALA A 336 -0.66 20.03 -1.34
N TYR A 337 -0.84 18.81 -1.87
CA TYR A 337 -1.68 18.59 -3.05
C TYR A 337 -3.18 18.74 -2.74
N LEU A 338 -3.58 18.73 -1.46
CA LEU A 338 -4.98 18.96 -1.05
C LEU A 338 -5.43 20.41 -1.22
N GLU A 339 -4.49 21.34 -1.16
CA GLU A 339 -4.74 22.79 -1.12
C GLU A 339 -4.25 23.49 -2.39
N LYS A 340 -3.61 22.74 -3.30
CA LYS A 340 -2.99 23.25 -4.51
C LYS A 340 -3.76 22.77 -5.74
N GLU A 341 -3.96 23.68 -6.69
CA GLU A 341 -4.35 23.31 -8.06
C GLU A 341 -3.15 22.63 -8.75
N MET A 342 -3.28 21.32 -8.98
CA MET A 342 -2.22 20.51 -9.53
C MET A 342 -2.03 20.76 -11.03
N SER A 343 -0.81 20.49 -11.50
CA SER A 343 -0.42 20.58 -12.91
C SER A 343 0.46 19.39 -13.30
N ILE A 344 0.70 19.21 -14.60
CA ILE A 344 1.65 18.19 -15.09
C ILE A 344 3.05 18.34 -14.48
N LYS A 345 3.46 19.56 -14.12
CA LYS A 345 4.73 19.82 -13.43
C LYS A 345 4.82 19.08 -12.10
N ASP A 346 3.72 18.98 -11.36
CA ASP A 346 3.65 18.25 -10.09
C ASP A 346 3.82 16.74 -10.28
N ILE A 347 3.37 16.21 -11.42
CA ILE A 347 3.60 14.82 -11.82
C ILE A 347 5.07 14.58 -12.12
N TYR A 348 5.71 15.46 -12.89
CA TYR A 348 7.16 15.36 -13.14
C TYR A 348 7.99 15.49 -11.86
N GLU A 349 7.63 16.41 -10.97
CA GLU A 349 8.26 16.53 -9.64
C GLU A 349 8.04 15.26 -8.80
N TYR A 350 6.87 14.63 -8.87
CA TYR A 350 6.62 13.35 -8.23
C TYR A 350 7.53 12.24 -8.79
N PHE A 351 7.65 12.11 -10.12
CA PHE A 351 8.53 11.13 -10.76
C PHE A 351 9.98 11.33 -10.36
N HIS A 352 10.47 12.57 -10.46
CA HIS A 352 11.83 12.92 -10.07
C HIS A 352 12.08 12.57 -8.60
N ASN A 353 11.21 12.96 -7.68
CA ASN A 353 11.43 12.73 -6.25
C ASN A 353 11.25 11.26 -5.81
N LYS A 354 10.39 10.48 -6.48
CA LYS A 354 10.02 9.12 -6.04
C LYS A 354 10.67 8.00 -6.83
N MET A 355 10.92 8.21 -8.12
CA MET A 355 11.34 7.14 -9.05
C MET A 355 12.67 7.43 -9.74
N LEU A 356 13.00 8.71 -9.95
CA LEU A 356 14.13 9.16 -10.77
C LEU A 356 15.05 10.12 -10.02
N LYS A 357 15.21 9.92 -8.71
CA LYS A 357 15.91 10.86 -7.81
C LYS A 357 17.38 11.09 -8.16
N GLU A 358 17.99 10.15 -8.88
CA GLU A 358 19.38 10.20 -9.31
C GLU A 358 19.58 10.94 -10.65
N GLU A 359 18.49 11.18 -11.39
CA GLU A 359 18.51 11.89 -12.66
C GLU A 359 18.40 13.41 -12.45
N SER A 360 18.82 14.20 -13.44
CA SER A 360 18.48 15.62 -13.47
C SER A 360 16.98 15.81 -13.70
N TYR A 361 16.41 16.96 -13.30
CA TYR A 361 14.99 17.23 -13.52
C TYR A 361 14.60 17.13 -15.01
N ASP A 362 15.41 17.70 -15.91
CA ASP A 362 15.14 17.64 -17.36
C ASP A 362 15.18 16.20 -17.90
N ASN A 363 16.10 15.37 -17.42
CA ASN A 363 16.15 13.96 -17.77
C ASN A 363 14.94 13.20 -17.21
N ALA A 364 14.49 13.55 -16.00
CA ALA A 364 13.33 12.94 -15.36
C ALA A 364 12.04 13.28 -16.12
N VAL A 365 11.88 14.51 -16.60
CA VAL A 365 10.77 14.93 -17.48
C VAL A 365 10.79 14.09 -18.76
N LYS A 366 11.93 14.02 -19.45
CA LYS A 366 12.04 13.23 -20.68
C LYS A 366 11.74 11.75 -20.46
N ALA A 367 12.25 11.16 -19.39
CA ALA A 367 11.98 9.77 -19.05
C ALA A 367 10.51 9.51 -18.71
N ALA A 368 9.83 10.48 -18.09
CA ALA A 368 8.41 10.42 -17.81
C ALA A 368 7.58 10.49 -19.11
N ASP A 369 7.92 11.41 -20.03
CA ASP A 369 7.25 11.53 -21.34
C ASP A 369 7.42 10.25 -22.17
N ASP A 370 8.66 9.74 -22.26
CA ASP A 370 8.95 8.48 -22.94
C ASP A 370 8.14 7.32 -22.34
N TYR A 371 7.94 7.31 -21.02
CA TYR A 371 7.10 6.34 -20.32
C TYR A 371 5.62 6.53 -20.64
N PHE A 372 5.11 7.76 -20.61
CA PHE A 372 3.69 8.04 -20.91
C PHE A 372 3.33 7.64 -22.33
N ASP A 373 4.20 7.89 -23.30
CA ASP A 373 4.00 7.48 -24.68
C ASP A 373 4.01 5.96 -24.83
N ARG A 374 4.96 5.26 -24.21
CA ARG A 374 5.02 3.79 -24.26
C ARG A 374 3.82 3.14 -23.55
N THR A 375 3.36 3.71 -22.45
CA THR A 375 2.31 3.11 -21.61
C THR A 375 0.92 3.67 -21.87
N LEU A 376 0.80 4.63 -22.79
CA LEU A 376 -0.45 5.33 -23.08
C LEU A 376 -1.07 5.94 -21.80
N THR A 377 -0.22 6.50 -20.95
CA THR A 377 -0.61 7.09 -19.65
C THR A 377 -0.94 8.59 -19.75
N ASN A 378 -0.80 9.18 -20.95
CA ASN A 378 -1.35 10.49 -21.31
C ASN A 378 -2.88 10.41 -21.42
N ILE A 379 -3.56 10.21 -20.30
CA ILE A 379 -5.01 10.15 -20.22
C ILE A 379 -5.53 11.58 -20.19
N ASP A 380 -6.61 11.82 -20.92
CA ASP A 380 -7.37 13.06 -20.80
C ASP A 380 -8.13 13.04 -19.45
N THR A 381 -7.47 13.50 -18.39
CA THR A 381 -8.06 13.69 -17.05
C THR A 381 -7.66 15.05 -16.50
N ASP A 382 -8.64 15.76 -15.97
CA ASP A 382 -8.43 16.99 -15.19
C ASP A 382 -8.06 16.68 -13.71
N ASP A 383 -8.11 15.40 -13.30
CA ASP A 383 -7.76 14.94 -11.97
C ASP A 383 -6.36 14.31 -11.93
N TYR A 384 -5.38 15.12 -11.50
CA TYR A 384 -4.00 14.69 -11.35
C TYR A 384 -3.79 13.67 -10.22
N ILE A 385 -4.69 13.58 -9.23
CA ILE A 385 -4.64 12.53 -8.21
C ILE A 385 -5.05 11.19 -8.83
N GLU A 386 -6.10 11.19 -9.65
CA GLU A 386 -6.49 10.00 -10.42
C GLU A 386 -5.33 9.51 -11.31
N LEU A 387 -4.65 10.43 -12.00
CA LEU A 387 -3.46 10.10 -12.80
C LEU A 387 -2.35 9.47 -11.94
N LEU A 388 -2.09 10.00 -10.74
CA LEU A 388 -1.11 9.42 -9.81
C LEU A 388 -1.52 8.02 -9.31
N ASP A 389 -2.81 7.75 -9.12
CA ASP A 389 -3.31 6.42 -8.73
C ASP A 389 -3.08 5.40 -9.85
N ILE A 390 -3.31 5.82 -11.09
CA ILE A 390 -3.10 4.97 -12.26
C ILE A 390 -1.61 4.69 -12.47
N ILE A 391 -0.76 5.71 -12.35
CA ILE A 391 0.70 5.56 -12.40
C ILE A 391 1.19 4.65 -11.28
N HIS A 392 0.59 4.71 -10.09
CA HIS A 392 0.92 3.81 -9.00
C HIS A 392 0.57 2.36 -9.35
N ILE A 393 -0.59 2.09 -9.95
CA ILE A 393 -0.92 0.76 -10.46
C ILE A 393 0.07 0.32 -11.55
N ASP A 394 0.35 1.18 -12.54
CA ASP A 394 1.14 0.79 -13.71
C ASP A 394 2.62 0.61 -13.40
N SER A 395 3.24 1.59 -12.75
CA SER A 395 4.69 1.57 -12.47
C SER A 395 5.00 0.91 -11.13
N ARG A 396 4.30 1.27 -10.05
CA ARG A 396 4.66 0.78 -8.70
C ARG A 396 4.20 -0.67 -8.49
N MET A 397 2.94 -0.99 -8.82
CA MET A 397 2.43 -2.36 -8.70
C MET A 397 2.89 -3.23 -9.88
N GLY A 398 2.60 -2.78 -11.11
CA GLY A 398 2.89 -3.51 -12.34
C GLY A 398 4.37 -3.72 -12.63
N ASN A 399 5.27 -2.85 -12.15
CA ASN A 399 6.72 -3.07 -12.28
C ASN A 399 7.41 -3.49 -10.98
N TRP A 400 7.55 -2.58 -10.01
CA TRP A 400 8.38 -2.84 -8.82
C TRP A 400 7.84 -4.03 -8.00
N HIS A 401 6.55 -4.01 -7.64
CA HIS A 401 5.97 -5.08 -6.82
C HIS A 401 5.94 -6.41 -7.57
N SER A 402 5.67 -6.39 -8.88
CA SER A 402 5.60 -7.61 -9.68
C SER A 402 6.93 -8.36 -9.81
N GLN A 403 8.07 -7.72 -9.54
CA GLN A 403 9.36 -8.41 -9.44
C GLN A 403 9.55 -9.08 -8.08
N LEU A 404 9.08 -8.44 -7.00
CA LEU A 404 9.20 -8.96 -5.64
C LEU A 404 8.45 -10.27 -5.45
N ILE A 405 7.31 -10.41 -6.12
CA ILE A 405 6.49 -11.62 -6.05
C ILE A 405 7.10 -12.79 -6.81
N LYS A 406 7.83 -12.52 -7.91
CA LYS A 406 8.54 -13.56 -8.68
C LYS A 406 9.61 -14.28 -7.86
N GLU A 407 10.16 -13.62 -6.84
CA GLU A 407 11.12 -14.25 -5.93
C GLU A 407 10.53 -15.48 -5.20
N THR A 408 9.20 -15.60 -5.13
CA THR A 408 8.50 -16.70 -4.45
C THR A 408 7.63 -17.55 -5.38
N ASP A 409 7.68 -17.31 -6.70
CA ASP A 409 6.80 -17.96 -7.69
C ASP A 409 6.90 -19.49 -7.69
N ARG A 410 7.99 -20.06 -7.16
CA ARG A 410 8.22 -21.52 -7.07
C ARG A 410 7.24 -22.28 -6.21
N VAL A 411 6.67 -21.63 -5.19
CA VAL A 411 5.83 -22.29 -4.18
C VAL A 411 4.59 -21.47 -3.81
N MET A 412 4.45 -20.27 -4.38
CA MET A 412 3.40 -19.32 -4.01
C MET A 412 2.74 -18.69 -5.22
N ASP A 413 1.46 -18.40 -5.05
CA ASP A 413 0.68 -17.49 -5.86
C ASP A 413 0.11 -16.37 -4.99
N PHE A 414 -0.06 -15.19 -5.58
CA PHE A 414 -0.50 -14.00 -4.85
C PHE A 414 -1.96 -13.67 -5.10
N PHE A 415 -2.69 -13.39 -4.02
CA PHE A 415 -4.07 -12.94 -4.05
C PHE A 415 -4.21 -11.59 -3.36
N ASN A 416 -5.05 -10.72 -3.92
CA ASN A 416 -5.46 -9.47 -3.29
C ASN A 416 -6.92 -9.19 -3.65
N TYR A 417 -7.76 -8.88 -2.66
CA TYR A 417 -9.20 -8.63 -2.84
C TYR A 417 -9.54 -7.49 -3.79
N LEU A 418 -8.58 -6.61 -4.09
CA LEU A 418 -8.74 -5.44 -4.93
C LEU A 418 -8.12 -5.60 -6.33
N ASN A 419 -7.55 -6.78 -6.65
CA ASN A 419 -6.87 -7.02 -7.92
C ASN A 419 -7.80 -7.29 -9.11
N ASP A 420 -8.85 -6.49 -9.24
CA ASP A 420 -9.75 -6.48 -10.40
C ASP A 420 -10.03 -5.04 -10.83
N ARG A 421 -10.18 -4.81 -12.13
CA ARG A 421 -10.28 -3.44 -12.66
C ARG A 421 -11.58 -2.76 -12.24
N GLN A 422 -12.66 -3.49 -12.04
CA GLN A 422 -13.93 -2.93 -11.59
C GLN A 422 -13.81 -2.35 -10.17
N THR A 423 -13.14 -3.06 -9.26
CA THR A 423 -12.85 -2.58 -7.91
C THR A 423 -11.90 -1.38 -7.97
N LEU A 424 -10.79 -1.44 -8.73
CA LEU A 424 -9.86 -0.31 -8.87
C LEU A 424 -10.56 0.95 -9.39
N ASN A 425 -11.44 0.79 -10.38
CA ASN A 425 -12.30 1.84 -10.92
C ASN A 425 -13.18 2.49 -9.83
N LEU A 426 -13.72 1.70 -8.89
CA LEU A 426 -14.47 2.25 -7.75
C LEU A 426 -13.56 3.01 -6.77
N LEU A 427 -12.31 2.57 -6.58
CA LEU A 427 -11.35 3.21 -5.68
C LEU A 427 -10.94 4.61 -6.19
N LEU A 428 -10.86 4.83 -7.50
CA LEU A 428 -10.61 6.15 -8.09
C LEU A 428 -11.66 7.18 -7.67
N HIS A 429 -12.89 6.75 -7.37
CA HIS A 429 -13.99 7.62 -6.94
C HIS A 429 -14.09 7.78 -5.41
N LEU A 430 -13.16 7.22 -4.63
CA LEU A 430 -13.19 7.39 -3.17
C LEU A 430 -12.95 8.86 -2.79
N PRO A 431 -13.82 9.47 -1.97
CA PRO A 431 -13.60 10.82 -1.49
C PRO A 431 -12.27 10.94 -0.73
N VAL A 432 -11.57 12.06 -0.93
CA VAL A 432 -10.27 12.32 -0.31
C VAL A 432 -10.30 12.16 1.21
N GLU A 433 -11.36 12.63 1.89
CA GLU A 433 -11.49 12.48 3.34
C GLU A 433 -11.67 11.03 3.79
N VAL A 434 -12.32 10.19 2.99
CA VAL A 434 -12.42 8.75 3.25
C VAL A 434 -11.02 8.11 3.16
N ARG A 435 -10.25 8.49 2.14
CA ARG A 435 -8.88 8.00 1.90
C ARG A 435 -7.92 8.43 3.01
N ARG A 436 -7.93 9.72 3.40
CA ARG A 436 -7.05 10.29 4.44
C ARG A 436 -7.25 9.69 5.82
N ASN A 437 -8.49 9.33 6.15
CA ASN A 437 -8.86 8.80 7.48
C ASN A 437 -8.91 7.26 7.53
N HIS A 438 -8.52 6.61 6.43
CA HIS A 438 -8.62 5.16 6.22
C HIS A 438 -10.04 4.61 6.47
N LEU A 439 -11.08 5.42 6.24
CA LEU A 439 -12.46 5.08 6.60
C LEU A 439 -12.96 3.87 5.80
N PHE A 440 -12.60 3.76 4.52
CA PHE A 440 -12.90 2.58 3.70
C PHE A 440 -12.40 1.27 4.33
N HIS A 441 -11.18 1.27 4.87
CA HIS A 441 -10.62 0.10 5.53
C HIS A 441 -11.36 -0.20 6.84
N LYS A 442 -11.60 0.83 7.64
CA LYS A 442 -12.29 0.72 8.93
C LYS A 442 -13.72 0.19 8.76
N ASP A 443 -14.44 0.63 7.74
CA ASP A 443 -15.81 0.17 7.45
C ASP A 443 -15.84 -1.28 6.94
N LEU A 444 -14.85 -1.70 6.15
CA LEU A 444 -14.69 -3.10 5.78
C LEU A 444 -14.34 -3.96 7.00
N ILE A 445 -13.39 -3.52 7.83
CA ILE A 445 -13.04 -4.22 9.07
C ILE A 445 -14.26 -4.32 9.99
N ASP A 446 -15.02 -3.25 10.17
CA ASP A 446 -16.23 -3.21 10.99
C ASP A 446 -17.28 -4.21 10.50
N THR A 447 -17.37 -4.38 9.18
CA THR A 447 -18.30 -5.33 8.55
C THR A 447 -17.90 -6.79 8.79
N TYR A 448 -16.60 -7.13 8.71
CA TYR A 448 -16.16 -8.53 8.67
C TYR A 448 -15.49 -9.03 9.95
N TRP A 449 -14.77 -8.17 10.66
CA TRP A 449 -14.13 -8.50 11.93
C TRP A 449 -13.88 -7.25 12.81
N PRO A 450 -14.95 -6.64 13.37
CA PRO A 450 -14.88 -5.30 13.99
C PRO A 450 -13.85 -5.15 15.10
N ILE A 451 -13.54 -6.23 15.85
CA ILE A 451 -12.53 -6.20 16.92
C ILE A 451 -11.16 -5.68 16.44
N LEU A 452 -10.84 -5.86 15.15
CA LEU A 452 -9.55 -5.44 14.58
C LEU A 452 -9.39 -3.92 14.53
N ASN A 453 -10.48 -3.14 14.53
CA ASN A 453 -10.43 -1.67 14.58
C ASN A 453 -9.93 -1.13 15.94
N PHE A 454 -9.96 -1.95 17.00
CA PHE A 454 -9.48 -1.57 18.33
C PHE A 454 -8.00 -1.86 18.57
N PHE A 455 -7.30 -2.40 17.56
CA PHE A 455 -5.84 -2.46 17.55
C PHE A 455 -5.32 -1.25 16.77
N GLU A 456 -4.76 -0.28 17.49
CA GLU A 456 -4.27 0.97 16.92
C GLU A 456 -3.38 0.74 15.69
N GLU A 457 -3.53 1.59 14.67
CA GLU A 457 -2.68 1.56 13.49
C GLU A 457 -1.28 2.08 13.83
N ASN A 458 -0.27 1.19 13.76
CA ASN A 458 1.13 1.51 14.05
C ASN A 458 1.40 2.09 15.44
N GLY A 459 0.45 1.99 16.37
CA GLY A 459 0.58 2.45 17.74
C GLY A 459 0.34 1.37 18.78
N THR A 460 0.63 1.71 20.03
CA THR A 460 0.62 0.76 21.16
C THR A 460 -0.44 1.08 22.19
N ASP A 461 -1.35 2.01 21.89
CA ASP A 461 -2.49 2.29 22.74
C ASP A 461 -3.41 1.07 22.84
N THR A 462 -4.13 1.04 23.95
CA THR A 462 -5.17 0.05 24.23
C THR A 462 -6.52 0.70 24.05
N LEU A 463 -7.57 -0.09 23.90
CA LEU A 463 -8.95 0.45 23.87
C LEU A 463 -9.21 1.38 25.06
N TYR A 464 -8.74 0.99 26.26
CA TYR A 464 -8.88 1.81 27.46
C TYR A 464 -8.12 3.14 27.39
N SER A 465 -6.90 3.17 26.82
CA SER A 465 -6.18 4.45 26.72
C SER A 465 -6.82 5.37 25.69
N LEU A 466 -7.33 4.83 24.57
CA LEU A 466 -8.09 5.62 23.59
C LEU A 466 -9.40 6.17 24.20
N GLU A 467 -10.17 5.32 24.88
CA GLU A 467 -11.41 5.72 25.55
C GLU A 467 -11.13 6.75 26.66
N ARG A 468 -10.10 6.53 27.47
CA ARG A 468 -9.66 7.50 28.47
C ARG A 468 -9.30 8.83 27.82
N ASN A 469 -8.57 8.83 26.71
CA ASN A 469 -8.18 10.06 26.03
C ASN A 469 -9.41 10.81 25.48
N ASP A 470 -10.39 10.12 24.91
CA ASP A 470 -11.65 10.72 24.45
C ASP A 470 -12.46 11.31 25.62
N ILE A 471 -12.57 10.57 26.73
CA ILE A 471 -13.20 11.09 27.96
C ILE A 471 -12.47 12.34 28.45
N MET A 472 -11.13 12.33 28.49
CA MET A 472 -10.34 13.49 28.93
C MET A 472 -10.52 14.69 27.98
N GLN A 473 -10.61 14.47 26.66
CA GLN A 473 -10.91 15.54 25.69
C GLN A 473 -12.31 16.12 25.87
N ASN A 474 -13.31 15.27 26.12
CA ASN A 474 -14.67 15.73 26.41
C ASN A 474 -14.72 16.55 27.71
N ILE A 475 -14.04 16.10 28.77
CA ILE A 475 -13.93 16.85 30.03
C ILE A 475 -13.20 18.19 29.80
N ALA A 476 -12.12 18.21 29.01
CA ALA A 476 -11.42 19.45 28.66
C ALA A 476 -12.32 20.43 27.91
N SER A 477 -13.05 19.95 26.90
CA SER A 477 -14.01 20.75 26.13
C SER A 477 -15.16 21.29 27.01
N ASP A 478 -15.72 20.47 27.90
CA ASP A 478 -16.74 20.90 28.87
C ASP A 478 -16.19 21.91 29.89
N ALA A 479 -14.91 21.77 30.25
CA ALA A 479 -14.14 22.75 31.01
C ALA A 479 -13.77 24.00 30.18
N GLY A 480 -14.18 24.10 28.93
CA GLY A 480 -13.94 25.26 28.09
C GLY A 480 -12.50 25.37 27.60
N ILE A 481 -11.74 24.28 27.55
CA ILE A 481 -10.43 24.22 26.89
C ILE A 481 -10.70 23.81 25.44
N LEU A 482 -10.46 24.73 24.51
CA LEU A 482 -10.95 24.63 23.14
C LEU A 482 -9.91 24.06 22.17
N ASN A 483 -8.64 24.43 22.35
CA ASN A 483 -7.54 24.02 21.48
C ASN A 483 -6.24 23.99 22.28
N GLU A 484 -5.36 23.03 21.96
CA GLU A 484 -4.09 22.84 22.64
C GLU A 484 -2.97 22.58 21.63
N VAL A 485 -1.81 23.20 21.84
CA VAL A 485 -0.59 22.98 21.06
C VAL A 485 0.54 22.68 22.03
N ASN A 486 1.08 21.46 21.96
CA ASN A 486 2.11 20.96 22.86
C ASN A 486 1.72 20.99 24.35
N ILE A 487 0.44 20.92 24.68
CA ILE A 487 -0.05 20.84 26.07
C ILE A 487 -0.75 19.48 26.25
N ASP A 488 -0.59 18.89 27.43
CA ASP A 488 -1.42 17.81 27.97
C ASP A 488 -2.43 18.38 28.95
N PHE A 489 -3.61 17.78 28.98
CA PHE A 489 -4.66 18.07 29.94
C PHE A 489 -4.74 16.97 30.99
N ASP A 490 -4.84 17.36 32.26
CA ASP A 490 -5.11 16.44 33.37
C ASP A 490 -6.04 17.06 34.43
N LEU A 491 -6.52 16.23 35.34
CA LEU A 491 -7.36 16.64 36.47
C LEU A 491 -6.55 16.60 37.77
N ASP A 492 -6.55 17.72 38.50
CA ASP A 492 -5.90 17.82 39.81
C ASP A 492 -6.91 18.38 40.82
N GLU A 493 -7.46 17.49 41.67
CA GLU A 493 -8.54 17.80 42.61
C GLU A 493 -9.76 18.49 41.93
N ASP A 494 -9.98 19.77 42.22
CA ASP A 494 -11.05 20.60 41.64
C ASP A 494 -10.56 21.51 40.50
N MET A 495 -9.36 21.24 39.97
CA MET A 495 -8.68 22.08 38.97
C MET A 495 -8.38 21.33 37.67
N TYR A 496 -8.32 22.10 36.61
CA TYR A 496 -7.90 21.66 35.27
C TYR A 496 -6.43 21.99 35.08
N ALA A 497 -5.58 20.97 34.95
CA ALA A 497 -4.15 21.14 34.78
C ALA A 497 -3.78 21.18 33.28
N LEU A 498 -3.03 22.20 32.88
CA LEU A 498 -2.44 22.35 31.56
C LEU A 498 -0.93 22.14 31.68
N ILE A 499 -0.44 21.01 31.16
CA ILE A 499 0.92 20.51 31.35
C ILE A 499 1.72 20.66 30.04
N PRO A 500 2.80 21.44 30.00
CA PRO A 500 3.63 21.54 28.80
C PRO A 500 4.29 20.21 28.38
N LYS A 501 4.11 19.77 27.14
CA LYS A 501 4.79 18.62 26.50
C LYS A 501 6.21 18.98 26.09
N VAL A 502 7.10 19.15 27.07
CA VAL A 502 8.48 19.52 26.79
C VAL A 502 9.28 18.29 26.34
N ASP A 503 9.80 18.31 25.10
CA ASP A 503 10.84 17.35 24.71
C ASP A 503 12.15 17.73 25.40
N LEU A 504 12.67 16.83 26.22
CA LEU A 504 13.90 17.02 26.98
C LEU A 504 15.15 17.12 26.08
N ASN A 505 15.04 16.79 24.78
CA ASN A 505 16.13 16.84 23.80
C ASN A 505 16.03 17.97 22.78
N ASP A 506 14.90 18.69 22.71
CA ASP A 506 14.69 19.80 21.76
C ASP A 506 14.31 21.07 22.51
N THR A 507 15.21 22.05 22.49
CA THR A 507 15.03 23.35 23.15
C THR A 507 14.67 24.47 22.16
N ALA A 508 14.43 24.13 20.89
CA ALA A 508 14.05 25.10 19.87
C ALA A 508 12.58 25.51 20.03
N SER A 509 12.34 26.56 20.84
CA SER A 509 11.10 27.36 20.91
C SER A 509 9.81 26.58 20.62
N LEU A 510 9.54 25.53 21.40
CA LEU A 510 8.21 24.94 21.43
C LEU A 510 7.26 25.96 22.04
N ILE A 511 6.30 26.38 21.22
CA ILE A 511 5.20 27.23 21.65
C ILE A 511 4.17 26.31 22.32
N TYR A 512 3.94 26.51 23.61
CA TYR A 512 2.96 25.77 24.40
C TYR A 512 1.72 26.65 24.57
N LYS A 513 0.61 26.26 23.95
CA LYS A 513 -0.59 27.10 23.89
C LYS A 513 -1.86 26.34 24.25
N ALA A 514 -2.74 27.00 24.98
CA ALA A 514 -4.12 26.57 25.20
C ALA A 514 -5.08 27.73 24.94
N GLU A 515 -6.19 27.46 24.26
CA GLU A 515 -7.32 28.38 24.16
C GLU A 515 -8.38 28.02 25.19
N VAL A 516 -8.80 28.99 25.99
CA VAL A 516 -9.71 28.77 27.12
C VAL A 516 -10.89 29.74 27.04
N LYS A 517 -12.10 29.21 27.21
CA LYS A 517 -13.35 29.97 27.33
C LYS A 517 -14.23 29.34 28.41
N ARG A 518 -14.26 29.95 29.60
CA ARG A 518 -14.98 29.42 30.76
C ARG A 518 -16.43 29.89 30.79
N LYS A 519 -17.35 29.05 31.27
CA LYS A 519 -18.76 29.42 31.52
C LYS A 519 -18.97 30.16 32.84
N PHE A 520 -18.06 29.95 33.80
CA PHE A 520 -18.12 30.53 35.14
C PHE A 520 -16.82 31.31 35.43
N PRO A 521 -16.83 32.24 36.40
CA PRO A 521 -15.62 32.92 36.82
C PRO A 521 -14.61 31.89 37.33
N SER A 522 -13.39 31.96 36.80
CA SER A 522 -12.32 31.01 37.12
C SER A 522 -11.02 31.76 37.39
N THR A 523 -10.04 31.06 37.95
CA THR A 523 -8.70 31.62 38.19
C THR A 523 -7.64 30.75 37.53
N LEU A 524 -6.79 31.36 36.70
CA LEU A 524 -5.57 30.75 36.20
C LEU A 524 -4.45 30.93 37.22
N LEU A 525 -3.77 29.87 37.63
CA LEU A 525 -2.68 29.95 38.61
C LEU A 525 -1.56 28.94 38.33
N SER A 526 -0.42 29.10 39.00
CA SER A 526 0.62 28.07 39.06
C SER A 526 0.99 27.77 40.51
N PHE A 527 1.31 26.52 40.84
CA PHE A 527 1.84 26.18 42.16
C PHE A 527 3.34 26.46 42.31
N TYR A 528 4.01 26.91 41.25
CA TYR A 528 5.42 27.28 41.32
C TYR A 528 5.59 28.69 41.92
N ASN A 529 6.20 28.77 43.10
CA ASN A 529 6.42 30.03 43.83
C ASN A 529 7.88 30.25 44.24
N ASN A 530 8.82 29.46 43.72
CA ASN A 530 10.23 29.57 44.10
C ASN A 530 10.89 30.75 43.37
N GLU A 531 11.19 31.81 44.12
CA GLU A 531 11.85 33.03 43.64
C GLU A 531 13.16 32.78 42.87
N LYS A 532 13.88 31.67 43.15
CA LYS A 532 15.09 31.32 42.39
C LYS A 532 14.82 31.02 40.91
N GLY A 533 13.59 30.65 40.56
CA GLY A 533 13.16 30.40 39.18
C GLY A 533 12.49 31.58 38.50
N ARG A 534 12.50 32.77 39.10
CA ARG A 534 11.97 33.97 38.46
C ARG A 534 12.67 34.25 37.12
N ASN A 535 11.90 34.70 36.15
CA ASN A 535 12.26 34.92 34.75
C ASN A 535 12.61 33.65 33.95
N TYR A 536 12.36 32.45 34.49
CA TYR A 536 12.54 31.21 33.72
C TYR A 536 11.35 30.89 32.83
N ILE A 537 10.13 31.15 33.30
CA ILE A 537 8.89 30.86 32.57
C ILE A 537 8.00 32.09 32.60
N LYS A 538 7.54 32.52 31.43
CA LYS A 538 6.57 33.59 31.26
C LYS A 538 5.30 33.04 30.65
N VAL A 539 4.16 33.41 31.21
CA VAL A 539 2.84 33.06 30.70
C VAL A 539 2.25 34.31 30.06
N HIS A 540 2.03 34.24 28.76
CA HIS A 540 1.39 35.29 27.98
C HIS A 540 -0.11 34.95 27.91
N ILE A 541 -0.96 35.83 28.42
CA ILE A 541 -2.41 35.64 28.45
C ILE A 541 -3.01 36.71 27.55
N LYS A 542 -3.59 36.29 26.42
CA LYS A 542 -4.21 37.22 25.45
C LYS A 542 -5.72 37.16 25.51
N HIS A 543 -6.37 38.32 25.54
CA HIS A 543 -7.81 38.45 25.39
C HIS A 543 -8.17 39.79 24.72
N ASN A 544 -9.14 39.81 23.81
CA ASN A 544 -9.73 41.02 23.19
C ASN A 544 -8.78 42.07 22.57
N GLU A 545 -7.48 41.79 22.34
CA GLU A 545 -6.37 42.69 21.90
C GLU A 545 -5.35 43.06 23.00
N GLN A 546 -5.61 42.71 24.26
CA GLN A 546 -4.65 42.87 25.35
C GLN A 546 -3.81 41.60 25.52
N THR A 547 -2.54 41.75 25.87
CA THR A 547 -1.64 40.65 26.22
C THR A 547 -0.97 40.96 27.55
N ASP A 548 -1.36 40.22 28.57
CA ASP A 548 -0.69 40.25 29.87
C ASP A 548 0.47 39.26 29.87
N ILE A 549 1.65 39.71 30.32
CA ILE A 549 2.83 38.85 30.44
C ILE A 549 3.16 38.72 31.92
N ILE A 550 2.96 37.51 32.45
CA ILE A 550 3.09 37.22 33.88
C ILE A 550 4.22 36.23 34.08
N ASP A 551 5.10 36.48 35.03
CA ASP A 551 6.08 35.50 35.46
C ASP A 551 5.37 34.34 36.17
N ILE A 552 5.78 33.10 35.91
CA ILE A 552 5.12 31.92 36.51
C ILE A 552 5.08 32.00 38.04
N VAL A 553 6.10 32.61 38.66
CA VAL A 553 6.17 32.81 40.12
C VAL A 553 5.06 33.75 40.59
N ASP A 554 4.74 34.79 39.84
CA ASP A 554 3.67 35.74 40.17
C ASP A 554 2.28 35.19 39.81
N LEU A 555 2.19 34.29 38.82
CA LEU A 555 0.95 33.60 38.49
C LEU A 555 0.44 32.72 39.66
N SER A 556 1.29 32.38 40.62
CA SER A 556 0.87 31.72 41.87
C SER A 556 -0.12 32.52 42.72
N LYS A 557 -0.24 33.82 42.48
CA LYS A 557 -1.25 34.70 43.12
C LYS A 557 -2.63 34.62 42.44
N GLY A 558 -2.71 33.95 41.30
CA GLY A 558 -3.92 33.82 40.50
C GLY A 558 -4.12 34.98 39.52
N TYR A 559 -4.70 34.65 38.36
CA TYR A 559 -5.12 35.57 37.32
C TYR A 559 -6.60 35.30 36.99
N PRO A 560 -7.48 36.32 37.03
CA PRO A 560 -8.91 36.11 36.83
C PRO A 560 -9.22 35.78 35.36
N ILE A 561 -9.97 34.69 35.16
CA ILE A 561 -10.59 34.33 33.88
C ILE A 561 -12.08 34.67 33.98
N TYR A 562 -12.55 35.61 33.15
CA TYR A 562 -13.94 36.02 33.13
C TYR A 562 -14.80 35.08 32.25
N PRO A 563 -16.07 34.86 32.63
CA PRO A 563 -17.00 34.05 31.84
C PRO A 563 -17.16 34.52 30.40
N GLU A 564 -17.38 33.56 29.50
CA GLU A 564 -17.71 33.77 28.08
C GLU A 564 -16.68 34.56 27.26
N GLN A 565 -15.49 34.82 27.82
CA GLN A 565 -14.37 35.43 27.12
C GLN A 565 -13.35 34.37 26.69
N LYS A 566 -12.78 34.55 25.50
CA LYS A 566 -11.73 33.67 24.97
C LYS A 566 -10.36 34.19 25.39
N TYR A 567 -9.55 33.31 25.97
CA TYR A 567 -8.18 33.54 26.38
C TYR A 567 -7.23 32.64 25.59
N GLU A 568 -6.17 33.19 25.03
CA GLU A 568 -5.02 32.42 24.50
C GLU A 568 -3.92 32.45 25.57
N ILE A 569 -3.63 31.29 26.17
CA ILE A 569 -2.59 31.11 27.19
C ILE A 569 -1.36 30.52 26.49
N GLU A 570 -0.26 31.25 26.48
CA GLU A 570 1.01 30.82 25.88
C GLU A 570 2.12 30.76 26.94
N ILE A 571 2.66 29.57 27.20
CA ILE A 571 3.72 29.34 28.20
C ILE A 571 5.08 29.36 27.48
N LYS A 572 6.02 30.20 27.93
CA LYS A 572 7.35 30.37 27.31
C LYS A 572 8.48 30.17 28.30
N TYR A 573 9.32 29.18 28.02
CA TYR A 573 10.57 28.95 28.73
C TYR A 573 11.66 29.86 28.17
N GLN A 574 12.26 30.68 29.03
CA GLN A 574 13.26 31.69 28.65
C GLN A 574 14.70 31.15 28.67
N LYS A 575 14.93 29.99 29.30
CA LYS A 575 16.26 29.38 29.43
C LYS A 575 16.20 27.92 28.97
N PRO A 576 17.16 27.46 28.15
CA PRO A 576 17.22 26.09 27.65
C PRO A 576 17.74 25.15 28.75
N THR A 577 16.87 24.81 29.69
CA THR A 577 17.10 23.74 30.66
C THR A 577 15.76 23.13 31.02
N ALA A 578 15.41 21.99 30.40
CA ALA A 578 14.21 21.24 30.72
C ALA A 578 14.61 20.01 31.53
N THR A 579 14.43 20.07 32.85
CA THR A 579 14.36 18.87 33.71
C THR A 579 12.90 18.58 33.98
N ALA A 580 12.55 17.37 34.44
CA ALA A 580 11.18 17.04 34.83
C ALA A 580 10.60 18.05 35.86
N SER A 581 11.45 18.64 36.70
CA SER A 581 11.04 19.70 37.63
C SER A 581 10.61 20.99 36.94
N TRP A 582 11.16 21.32 35.77
CA TRP A 582 10.76 22.50 35.00
C TRP A 582 9.48 22.29 34.19
N ILE A 583 9.15 21.05 33.82
CA ILE A 583 7.82 20.71 33.29
C ILE A 583 6.77 20.98 34.37
N LYS A 584 6.97 20.42 35.57
CA LYS A 584 6.09 20.65 36.72
C LYS A 584 5.98 22.14 37.09
N ALA A 585 7.07 22.89 36.97
CA ALA A 585 7.06 24.34 37.23
C ALA A 585 6.22 25.13 36.20
N GLY A 586 6.19 24.68 34.95
CA GLY A 586 5.43 25.35 33.89
C GLY A 586 3.97 24.90 33.80
N THR A 587 3.55 23.90 34.56
CA THR A 587 2.14 23.52 34.68
C THR A 587 1.33 24.70 35.25
N VAL A 588 0.23 25.02 34.57
CA VAL A 588 -0.76 26.01 35.02
C VAL A 588 -2.09 25.33 35.26
N TYR A 589 -2.87 25.88 36.18
CA TYR A 589 -4.11 25.31 36.68
C TYR A 589 -5.23 26.31 36.49
N ILE A 590 -6.39 25.83 36.06
CA ILE A 590 -7.62 26.62 36.03
C ILE A 590 -8.55 26.08 37.11
N LYS A 591 -8.86 26.93 38.07
CA LYS A 591 -9.81 26.67 39.15
C LYS A 591 -11.16 27.32 38.86
#